data_AF-A0A094AHV4-F1
#
_entry.id   AF-A0A094AHV4-F1
#
_cell.length_a   1.000
_cell.length_b   1.000
_cell.length_c   1.000
_cell.angle_alpha   90.00
_cell.angle_beta   90.00
_cell.angle_gamma   90.00
#
_symmetry.space_group_name_H-M   'P 1'
#
loop_
_entity.id
_entity.type
_entity.pdbx_description
1 polymer ?
#
loop_
_entity_poly.entity_id
_entity_poly.type
_entity_poly.pdbx_seq_one_letter_code
_entity_poly.pdbx_strand_id
1 'polypeptide(L)'
;MGGLGPGAGLGTHFGPTEANPNAPTGTMSGIAGWRWIFIILGMITIVCGLVSLFFIVDFPENASKKSFGMTFLNEKEVASFVARIEEDRLDVVAEDFNLRAYLKNAADLKLWEFASLFGLTTTTNYAVAYFLPIILRNSMGFSIAQVQCLTAPPCPIVILNATVSILGLCILGFAKGTAVQYFSIFLIASTGNSNTPGVVTWQSNNVRGQWKRAFGSAAVVAFGGLGGILGGTVFQTEDAPSYRPGIYACLIANFLVVAISLILMATLHRANKRADSGDKVIQGLASFRYAV
;
A
#
# COMPACT_ATOMS: atom_id res chain seq x y z
N MET A 1 -18.72 23.01 5.91
CA MET A 1 -17.24 23.06 5.91
C MET A 1 -16.82 24.51 6.05
N GLY A 2 -16.33 24.93 7.22
CA GLY A 2 -16.03 26.35 7.51
C GLY A 2 -15.08 26.50 8.70
N GLY A 3 -13.98 25.75 8.69
CA GLY A 3 -13.07 25.60 9.84
C GLY A 3 -11.76 26.38 9.73
N LEU A 4 -11.77 27.62 9.20
CA LEU A 4 -10.57 28.46 9.13
C LEU A 4 -10.89 29.89 9.57
N GLY A 5 -11.21 30.06 10.86
CA GLY A 5 -11.24 31.37 11.52
C GLY A 5 -9.89 31.69 12.18
N PRO A 6 -9.51 32.98 12.32
CA PRO A 6 -8.19 33.38 12.77
C PRO A 6 -8.09 33.28 14.29
N GLY A 7 -7.34 32.29 14.79
CA GLY A 7 -7.06 32.14 16.22
C GLY A 7 -5.74 31.40 16.45
N ALA A 8 -4.75 32.12 16.99
CA ALA A 8 -3.42 31.59 17.30
C ALA A 8 -3.47 30.57 18.44
N GLY A 9 -3.48 29.28 18.13
CA GLY A 9 -3.32 28.23 19.11
C GLY A 9 -3.05 26.87 18.48
N LEU A 10 -2.12 26.10 19.04
CA LEU A 10 -1.76 24.76 18.55
C LEU A 10 -2.83 23.68 18.84
N GLY A 11 -3.87 24.04 19.60
CA GLY A 11 -4.86 23.12 20.17
C GLY A 11 -6.10 22.89 19.35
N THR A 12 -7.00 22.07 19.90
CA THR A 12 -8.27 21.71 19.24
C THR A 12 -9.19 22.92 19.24
N HIS A 13 -9.54 23.40 18.04
CA HIS A 13 -10.58 24.41 17.89
C HIS A 13 -11.95 23.80 18.18
N PHE A 14 -12.76 24.52 18.96
CA PHE A 14 -14.15 24.20 19.20
C PHE A 14 -15.01 25.42 18.83
N GLY A 15 -16.24 25.16 18.42
CA GLY A 15 -17.16 26.20 17.97
C GLY A 15 -18.59 25.67 17.89
N PRO A 16 -19.52 26.52 17.44
CA PRO A 16 -20.93 26.18 17.36
C PRO A 16 -21.16 24.97 16.45
N THR A 17 -22.05 24.09 16.90
CA THR A 17 -22.45 22.86 16.21
C THR A 17 -23.93 22.93 15.88
N GLU A 18 -24.43 22.08 14.99
CA GLU A 18 -25.87 22.02 14.66
C GLU A 18 -26.75 21.78 15.90
N ALA A 19 -26.21 21.11 16.94
CA ALA A 19 -26.91 20.86 18.20
C ALA A 19 -26.83 22.03 19.21
N ASN A 20 -25.87 22.96 19.05
CA ASN A 20 -25.75 24.15 19.89
C ASN A 20 -25.16 25.32 19.07
N PRO A 21 -26.02 26.12 18.43
CA PRO A 21 -25.60 27.23 17.56
C PRO A 21 -24.93 28.40 18.29
N ASN A 22 -25.16 28.51 19.61
CA ASN A 22 -24.66 29.62 20.43
C ASN A 22 -23.42 29.23 21.25
N ALA A 23 -22.82 28.07 20.99
CA ALA A 23 -21.65 27.63 21.74
C ALA A 23 -20.45 28.56 21.50
N PRO A 24 -19.67 28.90 22.54
CA PRO A 24 -18.51 29.77 22.42
C PRO A 24 -17.47 29.15 21.48
N THR A 25 -16.87 29.98 20.63
CA THR A 25 -15.72 29.60 19.80
C THR A 25 -14.43 29.83 20.57
N GLY A 26 -13.53 28.84 20.58
CA GLY A 26 -12.23 28.97 21.22
C GLY A 26 -11.26 27.88 20.81
N THR A 27 -10.04 27.96 21.36
CA THR A 27 -9.00 26.95 21.16
C THR A 27 -8.64 26.36 22.51
N MET A 28 -8.75 25.04 22.65
CA MET A 28 -8.32 24.36 23.88
C MET A 28 -6.80 24.49 24.05
N SER A 29 -6.33 24.64 25.29
CA SER A 29 -4.90 24.60 25.59
C SER A 29 -4.34 23.20 25.30
N GLY A 30 -3.18 23.12 24.64
CA GLY A 30 -2.54 21.87 24.22
C GLY A 30 -2.39 21.74 22.71
N ILE A 31 -1.94 20.57 22.23
CA ILE A 31 -1.81 20.26 20.81
C ILE A 31 -3.04 19.46 20.37
N ALA A 32 -3.66 19.85 19.25
CA ALA A 32 -4.81 19.13 18.73
C ALA A 32 -4.49 17.65 18.48
N GLY A 33 -5.39 16.73 18.85
CA GLY A 33 -5.14 15.29 18.78
C GLY A 33 -4.74 14.77 17.40
N TRP A 34 -5.21 15.40 16.32
CA TRP A 34 -4.83 15.04 14.96
C TRP A 34 -3.37 15.41 14.61
N ARG A 35 -2.79 16.43 15.26
CA ARG A 35 -1.39 16.86 15.03
C ARG A 35 -0.40 15.91 15.69
N TRP A 36 -0.78 15.33 16.82
CA TRP A 36 -0.02 14.25 17.46
C TRP A 36 0.20 13.06 16.53
N ILE A 37 -0.72 12.79 15.60
CA ILE A 37 -0.54 11.75 14.57
C ILE A 37 0.71 12.03 13.74
N PHE A 38 0.81 13.24 13.20
CA PHE A 38 1.94 13.66 12.36
C PHE A 38 3.24 13.75 13.17
N ILE A 39 3.17 14.23 14.41
CA ILE A 39 4.36 14.32 15.28
C ILE A 39 4.87 12.92 15.63
N ILE A 40 4.00 12.00 16.05
CA ILE A 40 4.38 10.64 16.45
C ILE A 40 4.86 9.84 15.24
N LEU A 41 4.10 9.83 14.13
CA LEU A 41 4.52 9.15 12.90
C LEU A 41 5.80 9.76 12.32
N GLY A 42 5.93 11.08 12.32
CA GLY A 42 7.13 11.79 11.90
C GLY A 42 8.33 11.41 12.76
N MET A 43 8.18 11.38 14.10
CA MET A 43 9.25 10.95 15.00
C MET A 43 9.64 9.49 14.77
N ILE A 44 8.68 8.58 14.64
CA ILE A 44 8.96 7.17 14.34
C ILE A 44 9.74 7.08 13.02
N THR A 45 9.33 7.84 12.00
CA THR A 45 10.02 7.87 10.70
C THR A 45 11.45 8.41 10.82
N ILE A 46 11.66 9.48 11.61
CA ILE A 46 13.00 10.01 11.89
C ILE A 46 13.85 8.98 12.62
N VAL A 47 13.30 8.31 13.64
CA VAL A 47 14.00 7.25 14.38
C VAL A 47 14.33 6.08 13.47
N CYS A 48 13.38 5.60 12.66
CA CYS A 48 13.63 4.56 11.67
C CYS A 48 14.68 4.99 10.63
N GLY A 49 14.68 6.27 10.21
CA GLY A 49 15.70 6.84 9.34
C GLY A 49 17.08 6.84 10.00
N LEU A 50 17.18 7.29 11.25
CA LEU A 50 18.43 7.27 12.01
C LEU A 50 18.93 5.83 12.25
N VAL A 51 18.02 4.90 12.55
CA VAL A 51 18.34 3.47 12.68
C VAL A 51 18.80 2.91 11.33
N SER A 52 18.16 3.29 10.22
CA SER A 52 18.55 2.85 8.89
C SER A 52 19.98 3.27 8.53
N LEU A 53 20.50 4.39 9.06
CA LEU A 53 21.91 4.77 8.87
C LEU A 53 22.89 3.75 9.47
N PHE A 54 22.47 2.98 10.47
CA PHE A 54 23.31 1.94 11.08
C PHE A 54 23.18 0.57 10.38
N PHE A 55 22.09 0.33 9.66
CA PHE A 55 21.80 -0.95 9.01
C PHE A 55 21.95 -0.91 7.48
N ILE A 56 21.97 0.27 6.88
CA ILE A 56 22.17 0.41 5.44
C ILE A 56 23.63 0.07 5.13
N VAL A 57 23.82 -1.10 4.53
CA VAL A 57 25.11 -1.52 4.01
C VAL A 57 25.35 -0.69 2.75
N ASP A 58 26.52 -0.07 2.66
CA ASP A 58 26.94 0.62 1.46
C ASP A 58 26.95 -0.34 0.25
N PHE A 59 26.89 0.21 -0.96
CA PHE A 59 26.96 -0.57 -2.21
C PHE A 59 28.09 -1.62 -2.16
N PRO A 60 27.92 -2.78 -2.83
CA PRO A 60 28.81 -3.94 -2.68
C PRO A 60 30.30 -3.59 -2.82
N GLU A 61 30.66 -2.65 -3.69
CA GLU A 61 32.04 -2.13 -3.88
C GLU A 61 32.67 -1.50 -2.63
N ASN A 62 31.85 -0.92 -1.74
CA ASN A 62 32.26 -0.34 -0.47
C ASN A 62 31.88 -1.22 0.73
N ALA A 63 31.22 -2.36 0.53
CA ALA A 63 30.78 -3.26 1.62
C ALA A 63 31.94 -3.95 2.38
N SER A 64 33.18 -3.87 1.85
CA SER A 64 34.41 -4.26 2.55
C SER A 64 34.91 -3.18 3.52
N LYS A 65 34.58 -1.89 3.27
CA LYS A 65 34.96 -0.80 4.18
C LYS A 65 34.09 -0.86 5.43
N LYS A 66 34.74 -0.76 6.59
CA LYS A 66 34.08 -0.76 7.91
C LYS A 66 33.07 0.38 8.00
N SER A 67 31.80 0.13 7.69
CA SER A 67 30.73 1.05 8.09
C SER A 67 30.44 0.80 9.57
N PHE A 68 30.79 1.78 10.41
CA PHE A 68 30.55 1.77 11.87
C PHE A 68 30.99 0.50 12.64
N GLY A 69 32.03 -0.20 12.18
CA GLY A 69 32.71 -1.26 12.94
C GLY A 69 32.23 -2.69 12.72
N MET A 70 31.27 -2.94 11.84
CA MET A 70 30.89 -4.31 11.42
C MET A 70 31.40 -4.59 9.99
N THR A 71 32.17 -5.66 9.83
CA THR A 71 32.59 -6.14 8.50
C THR A 71 31.48 -7.04 7.96
N PHE A 72 30.74 -6.56 6.96
CA PHE A 72 29.60 -7.28 6.39
C PHE A 72 30.01 -8.34 5.36
N LEU A 73 30.99 -8.05 4.49
CA LEU A 73 31.51 -8.97 3.47
C LEU A 73 33.05 -8.94 3.42
N ASN A 74 33.67 -10.07 3.07
CA ASN A 74 35.12 -10.15 2.84
C ASN A 74 35.48 -9.63 1.43
N GLU A 75 36.68 -9.08 1.24
CA GLU A 75 37.11 -8.47 -0.04
C GLU A 75 36.97 -9.43 -1.25
N LYS A 76 37.15 -10.73 -1.02
CA LYS A 76 36.98 -11.76 -2.05
C LYS A 76 35.51 -11.99 -2.46
N GLU A 77 34.58 -11.86 -1.51
CA GLU A 77 33.14 -12.00 -1.77
C GLU A 77 32.63 -10.76 -2.50
N VAL A 78 33.07 -9.57 -2.09
CA VAL A 78 32.81 -8.30 -2.78
C VAL A 78 33.26 -8.36 -4.24
N ALA A 79 34.48 -8.82 -4.51
CA ALA A 79 34.99 -8.96 -5.87
C ALA A 79 34.13 -9.91 -6.74
N SER A 80 33.63 -11.00 -6.16
CA SER A 80 32.74 -11.93 -6.86
C SER A 80 31.36 -11.31 -7.14
N PHE A 81 30.83 -10.48 -6.24
CA PHE A 81 29.56 -9.78 -6.44
C PHE A 81 29.68 -8.67 -7.49
N VAL A 82 30.76 -7.87 -7.45
CA VAL A 82 31.02 -6.80 -8.41
C VAL A 82 31.15 -7.37 -9.83
N ALA A 83 31.93 -8.44 -10.00
CA ALA A 83 32.08 -9.11 -11.31
C ALA A 83 30.73 -9.61 -11.88
N ARG A 84 29.82 -10.06 -10.99
CA ARG A 84 28.50 -10.55 -11.39
C ARG A 84 27.52 -9.44 -11.74
N ILE A 85 27.60 -8.30 -11.05
CA ILE A 85 26.79 -7.11 -11.36
C ILE A 85 27.25 -6.49 -12.70
N GLU A 86 28.55 -6.55 -13.01
CA GLU A 86 29.13 -6.10 -14.28
C GLU A 86 28.60 -6.89 -15.48
N GLU A 87 28.41 -8.20 -15.30
CA GLU A 87 27.79 -9.08 -16.29
C GLU A 87 26.28 -8.84 -16.45
N ASP A 88 25.57 -8.53 -15.36
CA ASP A 88 24.09 -8.38 -15.36
C ASP A 88 23.58 -6.99 -15.79
N ARG A 89 24.33 -5.91 -15.54
CA ARG A 89 23.81 -4.53 -15.70
C ARG A 89 24.67 -3.57 -16.49
N LEU A 90 25.94 -3.87 -16.80
CA LEU A 90 26.87 -2.99 -17.53
C LEU A 90 27.06 -1.56 -16.96
N ASP A 91 26.46 -1.23 -15.81
CA ASP A 91 26.39 0.11 -15.22
C ASP A 91 27.06 0.15 -13.82
N VAL A 92 28.27 -0.42 -13.69
CA VAL A 92 28.90 -0.67 -12.37
C VAL A 92 29.60 0.56 -11.78
N VAL A 93 29.97 1.56 -12.57
CA VAL A 93 30.66 2.72 -12.00
C VAL A 93 29.64 3.61 -11.30
N ALA A 94 29.51 3.44 -9.97
CA ALA A 94 28.83 4.42 -9.14
C ALA A 94 29.51 5.78 -9.36
N GLU A 95 28.85 6.69 -10.08
CA GLU A 95 29.32 8.07 -10.15
C GLU A 95 29.35 8.65 -8.74
N ASP A 96 30.47 9.26 -8.36
CA ASP A 96 30.59 9.96 -7.07
C ASP A 96 29.40 10.90 -6.89
N PHE A 97 28.75 10.83 -5.72
CA PHE A 97 27.53 11.59 -5.46
C PHE A 97 27.77 13.09 -5.71
N ASN A 98 27.24 13.56 -6.84
CA ASN A 98 27.32 14.94 -7.25
C ASN A 98 25.93 15.55 -7.16
N LEU A 99 25.69 16.31 -6.09
CA LEU A 99 24.40 16.96 -5.85
C LEU A 99 23.94 17.79 -7.06
N ARG A 100 24.88 18.40 -7.79
CA ARG A 100 24.57 19.19 -8.99
C ARG A 100 24.14 18.31 -10.16
N ALA A 101 24.79 17.16 -10.38
CA ALA A 101 24.39 16.20 -11.39
C ALA A 101 23.02 15.57 -11.07
N TYR A 102 22.79 15.23 -9.80
CA TYR A 102 21.50 14.72 -9.32
C TYR A 102 20.37 15.73 -9.49
N LEU A 103 20.56 16.97 -9.03
CA LEU A 103 19.55 18.03 -9.16
C LEU A 103 19.35 18.48 -10.62
N LYS A 104 20.35 18.32 -11.50
CA LYS A 104 20.19 18.57 -12.94
C LYS A 104 19.14 17.64 -13.55
N ASN A 105 19.03 16.40 -13.08
CA ASN A 105 18.00 15.46 -13.53
C ASN A 105 16.59 15.91 -13.11
N ALA A 106 16.45 16.72 -12.05
CA ALA A 106 15.16 17.33 -11.70
C ALA A 106 14.71 18.41 -12.71
N ALA A 107 15.58 18.85 -13.61
CA ALA A 107 15.20 19.71 -14.74
C ALA A 107 14.76 18.90 -15.98
N ASP A 108 14.88 17.58 -15.97
CA ASP A 108 14.37 16.73 -17.05
C ASP A 108 12.86 16.64 -16.97
N LEU A 109 12.18 17.28 -17.92
CA LEU A 109 10.72 17.32 -18.00
C LEU A 109 10.11 15.92 -18.15
N LYS A 110 10.82 14.98 -18.78
CA LYS A 110 10.32 13.60 -18.98
C LYS A 110 10.13 12.87 -17.65
N LEU A 111 11.01 13.11 -16.68
CA LEU A 111 10.86 12.56 -15.33
C LEU A 111 9.58 13.06 -14.65
N TRP A 112 9.24 14.34 -14.84
CA TRP A 112 7.99 14.91 -14.35
C TRP A 112 6.77 14.39 -15.09
N GLU A 113 6.87 14.12 -16.39
CA GLU A 113 5.80 13.50 -17.16
C GLU A 113 5.46 12.10 -16.63
N PHE A 114 6.46 11.24 -16.40
CA PHE A 114 6.22 9.92 -15.80
C PHE A 114 5.62 10.01 -14.40
N ALA A 115 6.14 10.89 -13.54
CA ALA A 115 5.60 11.12 -12.21
C ALA A 115 4.15 11.63 -12.25
N SER A 116 3.86 12.53 -13.19
CA SER A 116 2.52 13.09 -13.39
C SER A 116 1.54 12.04 -13.91
N LEU A 117 1.94 11.21 -14.87
CA LEU A 117 1.10 10.11 -15.39
C LEU A 117 0.70 9.15 -14.28
N PHE A 118 1.65 8.76 -13.42
CA PHE A 118 1.37 7.92 -12.27
C PHE A 118 0.46 8.63 -11.25
N GLY A 119 0.75 9.89 -10.93
CA GLY A 119 -0.05 10.70 -9.99
C GLY A 119 -1.49 10.93 -10.46
N LEU A 120 -1.70 11.26 -11.73
CA LEU A 120 -3.03 11.47 -12.32
C LEU A 120 -3.84 10.16 -12.35
N THR A 121 -3.20 9.05 -12.76
CA THR A 121 -3.86 7.74 -12.80
C THR A 121 -4.29 7.27 -11.42
N THR A 122 -3.42 7.42 -10.42
CA THR A 122 -3.74 7.06 -9.03
C THR A 122 -4.80 7.98 -8.43
N THR A 123 -4.79 9.27 -8.76
CA THR A 123 -5.80 10.25 -8.30
C THR A 123 -7.20 9.84 -8.73
N THR A 124 -7.42 9.52 -10.01
CA THR A 124 -8.73 9.06 -10.49
C THR A 124 -9.17 7.78 -9.80
N ASN A 125 -8.24 6.81 -9.65
CA ASN A 125 -8.53 5.52 -9.05
C ASN A 125 -8.97 5.65 -7.58
N TYR A 126 -8.21 6.41 -6.77
CA TYR A 126 -8.55 6.65 -5.37
C TYR A 126 -9.79 7.50 -5.19
N ALA A 127 -9.99 8.53 -6.02
CA ALA A 127 -11.18 9.37 -5.95
C ALA A 127 -12.45 8.54 -6.19
N VAL A 128 -12.48 7.71 -7.24
CA VAL A 128 -13.62 6.82 -7.48
C VAL A 128 -13.77 5.83 -6.32
N ALA A 129 -12.71 5.16 -5.88
CA ALA A 129 -12.78 4.18 -4.78
C ALA A 129 -13.36 4.75 -3.47
N TYR A 130 -12.91 5.95 -3.06
CA TYR A 130 -13.35 6.56 -1.80
C TYR A 130 -14.76 7.15 -1.87
N PHE A 131 -15.14 7.75 -3.02
CA PHE A 131 -16.44 8.39 -3.18
C PHE A 131 -17.52 7.48 -3.76
N LEU A 132 -17.18 6.27 -4.23
CA LEU A 132 -18.12 5.34 -4.84
C LEU A 132 -19.41 5.13 -3.99
N PRO A 133 -19.34 4.90 -2.67
CA PRO A 133 -20.56 4.74 -1.87
C PRO A 133 -21.41 6.01 -1.81
N ILE A 134 -20.78 7.20 -1.81
CA ILE A 134 -21.47 8.49 -1.78
C ILE A 134 -22.13 8.78 -3.13
N ILE A 135 -21.44 8.50 -4.23
CA ILE A 135 -21.97 8.68 -5.59
C ILE A 135 -23.19 7.78 -5.81
N LEU A 136 -23.09 6.49 -5.45
CA LEU A 136 -24.20 5.55 -5.60
C LEU A 136 -25.43 5.97 -4.77
N ARG A 137 -25.21 6.50 -3.56
CA ARG A 137 -26.30 6.93 -2.68
C ARG A 137 -26.92 8.26 -3.11
N ASN A 138 -26.09 9.29 -3.27
CA ASN A 138 -26.55 10.68 -3.39
C ASN A 138 -26.78 11.07 -4.85
N SER A 139 -26.02 10.50 -5.80
CA SER A 139 -26.13 10.84 -7.22
C SER A 139 -27.02 9.85 -7.97
N MET A 140 -26.97 8.56 -7.63
CA MET A 140 -27.75 7.51 -8.32
C MET A 140 -29.01 7.07 -7.57
N GLY A 141 -29.27 7.62 -6.37
CA GLY A 141 -30.51 7.41 -5.62
C GLY A 141 -30.68 6.00 -5.03
N PHE A 142 -29.62 5.19 -4.98
CA PHE A 142 -29.70 3.84 -4.40
C PHE A 142 -29.91 3.89 -2.88
N SER A 143 -30.71 2.95 -2.37
CA SER A 143 -30.88 2.77 -0.92
C SER A 143 -29.56 2.34 -0.26
N ILE A 144 -29.43 2.57 1.05
CA ILE A 144 -28.20 2.24 1.80
C ILE A 144 -27.84 0.74 1.64
N ALA A 145 -28.84 -0.13 1.64
CA ALA A 145 -28.65 -1.57 1.44
C ALA A 145 -28.16 -1.88 0.01
N GLN A 146 -28.75 -1.27 -1.01
CA GLN A 146 -28.32 -1.44 -2.40
C GLN A 146 -26.89 -0.92 -2.63
N VAL A 147 -26.54 0.23 -2.06
CA VAL A 147 -25.18 0.78 -2.14
C VAL A 147 -24.18 -0.20 -1.52
N GLN A 148 -24.47 -0.76 -0.35
CA GLN A 148 -23.58 -1.75 0.27
C GLN A 148 -23.45 -3.02 -0.58
N CYS A 149 -24.52 -3.48 -1.24
CA CYS A 149 -24.46 -4.60 -2.17
C CYS A 149 -23.67 -4.27 -3.46
N LEU A 150 -23.81 -3.06 -3.99
CA LEU A 150 -23.11 -2.60 -5.19
C LEU A 150 -21.64 -2.26 -4.93
N THR A 151 -21.27 -2.02 -3.67
CA THR A 151 -19.89 -1.82 -3.23
C THR A 151 -19.28 -3.05 -2.53
N ALA A 152 -20.05 -4.15 -2.41
CA ALA A 152 -19.58 -5.49 -2.05
C ALA A 152 -18.75 -6.27 -3.12
N PRO A 153 -18.75 -5.92 -4.43
CA PRO A 153 -17.92 -6.60 -5.43
C PRO A 153 -16.39 -6.65 -5.21
N PRO A 154 -15.75 -5.85 -4.33
CA PRO A 154 -14.32 -5.96 -4.13
C PRO A 154 -13.84 -7.35 -3.71
N CYS A 155 -14.57 -8.07 -2.85
CA CYS A 155 -14.09 -9.36 -2.35
C CYS A 155 -14.04 -10.45 -3.45
N PRO A 156 -15.13 -10.70 -4.20
CA PRO A 156 -15.10 -11.69 -5.28
C PRO A 156 -14.08 -11.35 -6.36
N ILE A 157 -13.89 -10.06 -6.68
CA ILE A 157 -12.92 -9.60 -7.66
C ILE A 157 -11.48 -9.81 -7.17
N VAL A 158 -11.19 -9.52 -5.89
CA VAL A 158 -9.86 -9.76 -5.28
C VAL A 158 -9.52 -11.26 -5.32
N ILE A 159 -10.47 -12.12 -4.98
CA ILE A 159 -10.28 -13.58 -5.02
C ILE A 159 -10.10 -14.05 -6.47
N LEU A 160 -10.93 -13.60 -7.40
CA LEU A 160 -10.83 -13.92 -8.82
C LEU A 160 -9.45 -13.53 -9.38
N ASN A 161 -9.02 -12.28 -9.14
CA ASN A 161 -7.73 -11.78 -9.62
C ASN A 161 -6.56 -12.59 -9.03
N ALA A 162 -6.60 -12.92 -7.73
CA ALA A 162 -5.58 -13.76 -7.11
C ALA A 162 -5.56 -15.18 -7.70
N THR A 163 -6.72 -15.78 -8.00
CA THR A 163 -6.78 -17.10 -8.66
C THR A 163 -6.24 -17.07 -10.09
N VAL A 164 -6.56 -16.03 -10.87
CA VAL A 164 -6.03 -15.83 -12.22
C VAL A 164 -4.52 -15.60 -12.18
N SER A 165 -4.01 -14.88 -11.18
CA SER A 165 -2.57 -14.71 -10.93
C SER A 165 -1.88 -16.04 -10.60
N ILE A 166 -2.49 -16.90 -9.78
CA ILE A 166 -1.99 -18.26 -9.50
C ILE A 166 -1.91 -19.09 -10.79
N LEU A 167 -2.95 -19.05 -11.63
CA LEU A 167 -2.95 -19.74 -12.91
C LEU A 167 -1.85 -19.20 -13.84
N GLY A 168 -1.69 -17.88 -13.91
CA GLY A 168 -0.61 -17.23 -14.66
C GLY A 168 0.78 -17.67 -14.19
N LEU A 169 1.02 -17.70 -12.87
CA LEU A 169 2.29 -18.14 -12.29
C LEU A 169 2.57 -19.63 -12.54
N CYS A 170 1.54 -20.48 -12.50
CA CYS A 170 1.66 -21.88 -12.88
C CYS A 170 2.03 -22.05 -14.35
N ILE A 171 1.41 -21.26 -15.24
CA ILE A 171 1.75 -21.27 -16.67
C ILE A 171 3.19 -20.79 -16.88
N LEU A 172 3.60 -19.70 -16.22
CA LEU A 172 4.95 -19.15 -16.32
C LEU A 172 6.02 -20.17 -15.90
N GLY A 173 5.80 -20.86 -14.77
CA GLY A 173 6.79 -21.77 -14.18
C GLY A 173 6.82 -23.18 -14.76
N PHE A 174 5.70 -23.68 -15.30
CA PHE A 174 5.57 -25.09 -15.69
C PHE A 174 5.17 -25.34 -17.14
N ALA A 175 4.65 -24.35 -17.87
CA ALA A 175 4.31 -24.54 -19.28
C ALA A 175 5.56 -24.51 -20.16
N LYS A 176 5.59 -25.37 -21.19
CA LYS A 176 6.63 -25.36 -22.22
C LYS A 176 6.15 -24.54 -23.41
N GLY A 177 6.90 -23.49 -23.77
CA GLY A 177 6.64 -22.67 -24.94
C GLY A 177 6.63 -21.17 -24.63
N THR A 178 7.50 -20.44 -25.32
CA THR A 178 7.73 -19.00 -25.09
C THR A 178 6.46 -18.16 -25.23
N ALA A 179 5.61 -18.47 -26.22
CA ALA A 179 4.36 -17.73 -26.44
C ALA A 179 3.38 -17.86 -25.25
N VAL A 180 3.29 -19.06 -24.67
CA VAL A 180 2.39 -19.36 -23.54
C VAL A 180 2.92 -18.73 -22.25
N GLN A 181 4.24 -18.79 -22.03
CA GLN A 181 4.89 -18.11 -20.91
C GLN A 181 4.74 -16.59 -21.03
N TYR A 182 4.93 -16.01 -22.21
CA TYR A 182 4.77 -14.58 -22.43
C TYR A 182 3.31 -14.13 -22.22
N PHE A 183 2.34 -14.90 -22.70
CA PHE A 183 0.93 -14.66 -22.42
C PHE A 183 0.63 -14.64 -20.91
N SER A 184 1.24 -15.56 -20.15
CA SER A 184 1.04 -15.62 -18.70
C SER A 184 1.55 -14.38 -17.95
N ILE A 185 2.58 -13.70 -18.47
CA ILE A 185 3.09 -12.44 -17.91
C ILE A 185 2.02 -11.35 -17.97
N PHE A 186 1.24 -11.27 -19.06
CA PHE A 186 0.13 -10.30 -19.14
C PHE A 186 -0.94 -10.59 -18.09
N LEU A 187 -1.29 -11.85 -17.88
CA LEU A 187 -2.28 -12.22 -16.86
C LEU A 187 -1.84 -11.83 -15.45
N ILE A 188 -0.57 -12.09 -15.12
CA ILE A 188 0.02 -11.72 -13.82
C ILE A 188 0.07 -10.19 -13.67
N ALA A 189 0.52 -9.47 -14.70
CA ALA A 189 0.62 -8.01 -14.67
C ALA A 189 -0.75 -7.33 -14.53
N SER A 190 -1.76 -7.78 -15.28
CA SER A 190 -3.12 -7.24 -15.19
C SER A 190 -3.72 -7.46 -13.80
N THR A 191 -3.65 -8.68 -13.28
CA THR A 191 -4.23 -9.01 -11.96
C THR A 191 -3.53 -8.31 -10.81
N GLY A 192 -2.20 -8.16 -10.86
CA GLY A 192 -1.43 -7.41 -9.86
C GLY A 192 -1.87 -5.94 -9.76
N ASN A 193 -2.04 -5.26 -10.90
CA ASN A 193 -2.47 -3.87 -10.93
C ASN A 193 -3.94 -3.68 -10.54
N SER A 194 -4.82 -4.60 -10.95
CA SER A 194 -6.25 -4.54 -10.61
C SER A 194 -6.56 -4.84 -9.15
N ASN A 195 -5.71 -5.59 -8.44
CA ASN A 195 -6.01 -6.00 -7.06
C ASN A 195 -5.86 -4.85 -6.05
N THR A 196 -4.91 -3.93 -6.28
CA THR A 196 -4.62 -2.78 -5.40
C THR A 196 -5.86 -1.91 -5.10
N PRO A 197 -6.61 -1.39 -6.11
CA PRO A 197 -7.82 -0.63 -5.83
C PRO A 197 -8.94 -1.47 -5.21
N GLY A 198 -9.01 -2.76 -5.53
CA GLY A 198 -9.99 -3.68 -4.93
C GLY A 198 -9.83 -3.76 -3.41
N VAL A 199 -8.61 -3.97 -2.93
CA VAL A 199 -8.31 -4.05 -1.49
C VAL A 199 -8.58 -2.72 -0.76
N VAL A 200 -8.18 -1.59 -1.36
CA VAL A 200 -8.41 -0.24 -0.77
C VAL A 200 -9.91 0.08 -0.67
N THR A 201 -10.68 -0.28 -1.70
CA THR A 201 -12.13 -0.10 -1.71
C THR A 201 -12.79 -1.00 -0.66
N TRP A 202 -12.37 -2.26 -0.58
CA TRP A 202 -12.91 -3.22 0.39
C TRP A 202 -12.70 -2.78 1.84
N GLN A 203 -11.51 -2.25 2.14
CA GLN A 203 -11.21 -1.64 3.43
C GLN A 203 -12.12 -0.45 3.73
N SER A 204 -12.22 0.48 2.78
CA SER A 204 -12.96 1.74 2.97
C SER A 204 -14.45 1.50 3.28
N ASN A 205 -15.03 0.44 2.71
CA ASN A 205 -16.43 0.06 2.96
C ASN A 205 -16.64 -0.60 4.33
N ASN A 206 -15.63 -1.28 4.87
CA ASN A 206 -15.75 -2.09 6.08
C ASN A 206 -15.20 -1.43 7.35
N VAL A 207 -14.53 -0.28 7.22
CA VAL A 207 -13.99 0.47 8.36
C VAL A 207 -14.80 1.73 8.65
N ARG A 208 -15.36 1.82 9.87
CA ARG A 208 -16.02 3.03 10.40
C ARG A 208 -15.24 3.67 11.53
N GLY A 209 -15.49 4.96 11.73
CA GLY A 209 -14.76 5.81 12.67
C GLY A 209 -13.58 6.51 12.01
N GLN A 210 -13.29 7.74 12.41
CA GLN A 210 -12.19 8.51 11.81
C GLN A 210 -10.83 7.89 12.12
N TRP A 211 -10.58 7.54 13.38
CA TRP A 211 -9.31 6.97 13.84
C TRP A 211 -8.99 5.60 13.22
N LYS A 212 -9.99 4.73 13.15
CA LYS A 212 -9.83 3.39 12.57
C LYS A 212 -9.60 3.44 11.05
N ARG A 213 -10.25 4.38 10.35
CA ARG A 213 -10.01 4.62 8.92
C ARG A 213 -8.60 5.14 8.67
N ALA A 214 -8.16 6.16 9.43
CA ALA A 214 -6.83 6.72 9.29
C ALA A 214 -5.73 5.68 9.53
N PHE A 215 -5.84 4.90 10.62
CA PHE A 215 -4.89 3.82 10.90
C PHE A 215 -4.93 2.74 9.82
N GLY A 216 -6.13 2.33 9.38
CA GLY A 216 -6.28 1.34 8.32
C GLY A 216 -5.61 1.76 7.01
N SER A 217 -5.87 2.98 6.53
CA SER A 217 -5.26 3.46 5.29
C SER A 217 -3.74 3.55 5.39
N ALA A 218 -3.21 4.03 6.52
CA ALA A 218 -1.76 4.05 6.77
C ALA A 218 -1.16 2.64 6.75
N ALA A 219 -1.81 1.67 7.38
CA ALA A 219 -1.36 0.28 7.40
C ALA A 219 -1.33 -0.34 5.99
N VAL A 220 -2.36 -0.12 5.17
CA VAL A 220 -2.40 -0.65 3.79
C VAL A 220 -1.24 -0.11 2.95
N VAL A 221 -0.94 1.18 3.05
CA VAL A 221 0.19 1.78 2.34
C VAL A 221 1.53 1.23 2.85
N ALA A 222 1.69 1.07 4.17
CA ALA A 222 2.91 0.51 4.76
C ALA A 222 3.17 -0.93 4.30
N PHE A 223 2.14 -1.78 4.29
CA PHE A 223 2.24 -3.14 3.76
C PHE A 223 2.47 -3.18 2.24
N GLY A 224 1.97 -2.19 1.49
CA GLY A 224 2.32 -2.00 0.08
C GLY A 224 3.83 -1.76 -0.12
N GLY A 225 4.44 -0.93 0.73
CA GLY A 225 5.89 -0.70 0.73
C GLY A 225 6.70 -1.97 1.05
N LEU A 226 6.28 -2.76 2.04
CA LEU A 226 6.89 -4.07 2.34
C LEU A 226 6.82 -5.02 1.15
N GLY A 227 5.69 -5.03 0.44
CA GLY A 227 5.52 -5.82 -0.79
C GLY A 227 6.50 -5.42 -1.89
N GLY A 228 6.80 -4.12 -2.04
CA GLY A 228 7.81 -3.62 -2.97
C GLY A 228 9.23 -4.11 -2.64
N ILE A 229 9.60 -4.10 -1.35
CA ILE A 229 10.90 -4.59 -0.88
C ILE A 229 11.05 -6.09 -1.16
N LEU A 230 10.04 -6.88 -0.82
CA LEU A 230 10.04 -8.32 -1.08
C LEU A 230 10.06 -8.63 -2.58
N GLY A 231 9.28 -7.90 -3.39
CA GLY A 231 9.23 -8.10 -4.84
C GLY A 231 10.58 -7.90 -5.53
N GLY A 232 11.42 -6.98 -5.02
CA GLY A 232 12.75 -6.71 -5.56
C GLY A 232 13.80 -7.77 -5.26
N THR A 233 13.57 -8.67 -4.30
CA THR A 233 14.56 -9.66 -3.84
C THR A 233 14.21 -11.11 -4.18
N VAL A 234 12.96 -11.36 -4.57
CA VAL A 234 12.40 -12.69 -4.77
C VAL A 234 12.84 -13.34 -6.10
N PHE A 235 13.17 -12.56 -7.13
CA PHE A 235 13.71 -13.06 -8.40
C PHE A 235 15.21 -12.76 -8.48
N GLN A 236 16.05 -13.80 -8.42
CA GLN A 236 17.51 -13.67 -8.48
C GLN A 236 18.07 -14.24 -9.79
N THR A 237 19.17 -13.65 -10.29
CA THR A 237 19.79 -14.07 -11.55
C THR A 237 20.46 -15.46 -11.44
N GLU A 238 20.79 -15.90 -10.22
CA GLU A 238 21.30 -17.26 -9.97
C GLU A 238 20.28 -18.37 -10.28
N ASP A 239 18.99 -18.08 -10.17
CA ASP A 239 17.92 -19.04 -10.42
C ASP A 239 17.54 -19.16 -11.92
N ALA A 240 18.24 -18.41 -12.78
CA ALA A 240 18.06 -18.49 -14.22
C ALA A 240 18.35 -19.91 -14.75
N PRO A 241 17.65 -20.38 -15.78
CA PRO A 241 16.59 -19.71 -16.54
C PRO A 241 15.17 -19.92 -15.98
N SER A 242 15.02 -20.69 -14.89
CA SER A 242 13.72 -21.20 -14.46
C SER A 242 13.06 -20.40 -13.31
N TYR A 243 13.84 -19.62 -12.57
CA TYR A 243 13.38 -18.69 -11.51
C TYR A 243 12.38 -19.30 -10.51
N ARG A 244 12.51 -20.61 -10.24
CA ARG A 244 11.52 -21.38 -9.45
C ARG A 244 11.30 -20.83 -8.04
N PRO A 245 12.33 -20.45 -7.27
CA PRO A 245 12.13 -19.87 -5.94
C PRO A 245 11.26 -18.61 -5.98
N GLY A 246 11.49 -17.74 -6.96
CA GLY A 246 10.69 -16.54 -7.14
C GLY A 246 9.22 -16.84 -7.45
N ILE A 247 8.98 -17.79 -8.35
CA ILE A 247 7.63 -18.24 -8.70
C ILE A 247 6.92 -18.86 -7.49
N TYR A 248 7.61 -19.66 -6.67
CA TYR A 248 7.03 -20.26 -5.47
C TYR A 248 6.66 -19.20 -4.42
N ALA A 249 7.52 -18.21 -4.19
CA ALA A 249 7.21 -17.12 -3.26
C ALA A 249 5.97 -16.33 -3.70
N CYS A 250 5.86 -16.01 -5.00
CA CYS A 250 4.68 -15.35 -5.57
C CYS A 250 3.42 -16.23 -5.48
N LEU A 251 3.53 -17.54 -5.69
CA LEU A 251 2.42 -18.48 -5.53
C LEU A 251 1.93 -18.50 -4.08
N ILE A 252 2.84 -18.65 -3.11
CA ILE A 252 2.51 -18.62 -1.67
C ILE A 252 1.81 -17.31 -1.31
N ALA A 253 2.33 -16.17 -1.77
CA ALA A 253 1.72 -14.87 -1.53
C ALA A 253 0.29 -14.78 -2.07
N ASN A 254 0.04 -15.24 -3.30
CA ASN A 254 -1.32 -15.22 -3.89
C ASN A 254 -2.27 -16.21 -3.18
N PHE A 255 -1.78 -17.38 -2.76
CA PHE A 255 -2.57 -18.30 -1.92
C PHE A 255 -2.94 -17.69 -0.58
N LEU A 256 -2.01 -16.97 0.06
CA LEU A 256 -2.28 -16.23 1.30
C LEU A 256 -3.32 -15.12 1.07
N VAL A 257 -3.26 -14.39 -0.04
CA VAL A 257 -4.28 -13.40 -0.41
C VAL A 257 -5.67 -14.05 -0.48
N VAL A 258 -5.81 -15.19 -1.16
CA VAL A 258 -7.08 -15.92 -1.24
C VAL A 258 -7.54 -16.39 0.16
N ALA A 259 -6.66 -17.02 0.93
CA ALA A 259 -6.98 -17.54 2.25
C ALA A 259 -7.40 -16.43 3.23
N ILE A 260 -6.64 -15.34 3.31
CA ILE A 260 -6.95 -14.19 4.16
C ILE A 260 -8.25 -13.53 3.72
N SER A 261 -8.50 -13.41 2.42
CA SER A 261 -9.75 -12.85 1.89
C SER A 261 -10.96 -13.71 2.27
N LEU A 262 -10.85 -15.05 2.16
CA LEU A 262 -11.92 -15.97 2.58
C LEU A 262 -12.17 -15.94 4.09
N ILE A 263 -11.10 -15.88 4.90
CA ILE A 263 -11.21 -15.76 6.37
C ILE A 263 -11.87 -14.44 6.76
N LEU A 264 -11.46 -13.33 6.12
CA LEU A 264 -12.04 -12.02 6.36
C LEU A 264 -13.51 -12.04 5.98
N MET A 265 -13.86 -12.54 4.79
CA MET A 265 -15.24 -12.69 4.32
C MET A 265 -16.08 -13.51 5.32
N ALA A 266 -15.59 -14.68 5.75
CA ALA A 266 -16.28 -15.51 6.73
C ALA A 266 -16.47 -14.80 8.08
N THR A 267 -15.48 -14.02 8.53
CA THR A 267 -15.55 -13.25 9.78
C THR A 267 -16.56 -12.13 9.69
N LEU A 268 -16.58 -11.38 8.59
CA LEU A 268 -17.54 -10.31 8.33
C LEU A 268 -18.97 -10.87 8.18
N HIS A 269 -19.13 -11.99 7.47
CA HIS A 269 -20.42 -12.66 7.32
C HIS A 269 -20.97 -13.17 8.65
N ARG A 270 -20.12 -13.81 9.47
CA ARG A 270 -20.49 -14.24 10.84
C ARG A 270 -20.85 -13.05 11.72
N ALA A 271 -20.14 -11.93 11.58
CA ALA A 271 -20.45 -10.71 12.33
C ALA A 271 -21.81 -10.13 11.92
N ASN A 272 -22.11 -10.07 10.61
CA ASN A 272 -23.42 -9.64 10.11
C ASN A 272 -24.54 -10.53 10.64
N LYS A 273 -24.39 -11.86 10.58
CA LYS A 273 -25.40 -12.81 11.08
C LYS A 273 -25.69 -12.64 12.58
N ARG A 274 -24.66 -12.36 13.39
CA ARG A 274 -24.81 -12.06 14.84
C ARG A 274 -25.47 -10.70 15.12
N ALA A 275 -25.33 -9.75 14.20
CA ALA A 275 -26.01 -8.46 14.33
C ALA A 275 -27.47 -8.54 13.89
N ASP A 276 -27.77 -9.41 12.92
CA ASP A 276 -29.14 -9.70 12.48
C ASP A 276 -29.93 -10.52 13.50
N SER A 277 -29.26 -11.38 14.29
CA SER A 277 -29.88 -12.07 15.44
C SER A 277 -30.14 -11.15 16.64
N GLY A 278 -29.70 -9.88 16.60
CA GLY A 278 -29.84 -8.93 17.70
C GLY A 278 -28.78 -9.05 18.80
N ASP A 279 -27.81 -9.97 18.67
CA ASP A 279 -26.83 -10.26 19.72
C ASP A 279 -25.77 -9.15 19.89
N LYS A 280 -25.47 -8.39 18.83
CA LYS A 280 -24.38 -7.39 18.89
C LYS A 280 -24.52 -6.24 17.89
N VAL A 281 -24.35 -5.01 18.40
CA VAL A 281 -24.24 -3.80 17.56
C VAL A 281 -22.84 -3.74 16.91
N ILE A 282 -22.78 -3.71 15.58
CA ILE A 282 -21.51 -3.63 14.84
C ILE A 282 -21.06 -2.17 14.72
N GLN A 283 -19.80 -1.89 15.08
CA GLN A 283 -19.13 -0.59 14.87
C GLN A 283 -19.95 0.61 15.41
N GLY A 284 -20.69 0.40 16.51
CA GLY A 284 -21.45 1.43 17.21
C GLY A 284 -22.73 1.89 16.50
N LEU A 285 -23.24 1.18 15.50
CA LEU A 285 -24.52 1.52 14.84
C LEU A 285 -25.34 0.27 14.52
N ALA A 286 -26.59 0.22 15.00
CA ALA A 286 -27.45 -0.95 14.88
C ALA A 286 -27.76 -1.33 13.42
N SER A 287 -27.86 -0.35 12.52
CA SER A 287 -28.16 -0.55 11.09
C SER A 287 -26.92 -0.82 10.23
N PHE A 288 -25.71 -0.81 10.80
CA PHE A 288 -24.50 -1.06 10.01
C PHE A 288 -24.27 -2.56 9.80
N ARG A 289 -23.96 -2.93 8.56
CA ARG A 289 -23.50 -4.25 8.17
C ARG A 289 -22.23 -4.12 7.36
N TYR A 290 -21.35 -5.09 7.49
CA TYR A 290 -20.15 -5.20 6.68
C TYR A 290 -20.54 -5.53 5.23
N ALA A 291 -19.82 -4.95 4.27
CA ALA A 291 -19.91 -5.31 2.87
C ALA A 291 -19.10 -6.60 2.66
N VAL A 292 -19.83 -7.70 2.46
CA VAL A 292 -19.32 -9.07 2.31
C VAL A 292 -19.55 -9.53 0.88
#